data_AF-A0A0K3AV81-F1
#
_entry.id   AF-A0A0K3AV81-F1
#
_cell.length_a   1.000
_cell.length_b   1.000
_cell.length_c   1.000
_cell.angle_alpha   90.00
_cell.angle_beta   90.00
_cell.angle_gamma   90.00
#
_symmetry.space_group_name_H-M   'P 1'
#
loop_
_entity.id
_entity.type
_entity.pdbx_description
1 polymer ?
#
loop_
_entity_poly.entity_id
_entity_poly.type
_entity_poly.pdbx_seq_one_letter_code
_entity_poly.pdbx_strand_id
1 'polypeptide(L)'
;MSDEFAVNDNFQSKLTRVKVQMVTGKVESEPEIRETRQKVEDDRKLEVEAAIVRIMKARKKLNHNNLVAEVTQQLRHRFMPSPIIIKQRIETLIEREYLARDEHDHRAYQYIA
;
A
#
# COMPACT_ATOMS: atom_id res chain seq x y z
N MET A 1 28.25 3.10 -27.70
CA MET A 1 27.82 1.75 -28.13
C MET A 1 26.50 1.95 -28.87
N SER A 2 26.48 1.75 -30.18
CA SER A 2 25.27 1.84 -31.00
C SER A 2 24.96 0.43 -31.45
N ASP A 3 23.78 -0.07 -31.12
CA ASP A 3 23.31 -1.34 -31.66
C ASP A 3 22.92 -1.12 -33.13
N GLU A 4 23.37 -2.02 -34.00
CA GLU A 4 23.03 -2.03 -35.41
C GLU A 4 22.17 -3.25 -35.72
N PHE A 5 21.11 -3.03 -36.49
CA PHE A 5 20.13 -4.05 -36.84
C PHE A 5 20.04 -4.18 -38.35
N ALA A 6 19.97 -5.42 -38.84
CA ALA A 6 19.83 -5.74 -40.26
C ALA A 6 18.81 -6.88 -40.45
N VAL A 7 18.23 -6.94 -41.65
CA VAL A 7 17.32 -8.03 -42.03
C VAL A 7 18.14 -9.31 -42.28
N ASN A 8 17.64 -10.44 -41.79
CA ASN A 8 18.25 -11.75 -42.07
C ASN A 8 17.63 -12.37 -43.32
N ASP A 9 18.22 -12.10 -44.48
CA ASP A 9 17.76 -12.65 -45.77
C ASP A 9 17.97 -14.17 -45.90
N ASN A 10 18.76 -14.78 -45.02
CA ASN A 10 19.01 -16.23 -44.99
C ASN A 10 17.96 -17.02 -44.18
N PHE A 11 16.90 -16.36 -43.70
CA PHE A 11 15.88 -17.04 -42.91
C PHE A 11 15.13 -18.11 -43.73
N GLN A 12 15.14 -19.34 -43.24
CA GLN A 12 14.38 -20.46 -43.82
C GLN A 12 13.47 -21.10 -42.77
N SER A 13 12.20 -21.28 -43.11
CA SER A 13 11.21 -21.96 -42.27
C SER A 13 10.39 -22.94 -43.10
N LYS A 14 10.14 -24.12 -42.55
CA LYS A 14 9.23 -25.11 -43.14
C LYS A 14 7.75 -24.72 -42.99
N LEU A 15 7.45 -23.73 -42.14
CA LEU A 15 6.10 -23.24 -41.89
C LEU A 15 5.84 -21.95 -42.67
N THR A 16 4.76 -21.91 -43.45
CA THR A 16 4.29 -20.71 -44.16
C THR A 16 3.86 -19.59 -43.20
N ARG A 17 3.41 -19.96 -41.99
CA ARG A 17 3.04 -19.01 -40.94
C ARG A 17 4.05 -19.04 -39.81
N VAL A 18 4.92 -18.03 -39.75
CA VAL A 18 5.89 -17.84 -38.67
C VAL A 18 5.27 -16.94 -37.61
N LYS A 19 5.02 -17.47 -36.41
CA LYS A 19 4.57 -16.68 -35.27
C LYS A 19 5.80 -16.06 -34.61
N VAL A 20 6.05 -14.79 -34.84
CA VAL A 20 7.05 -14.03 -34.08
C VAL A 20 6.45 -13.81 -32.69
N GLN A 21 7.01 -14.49 -31.69
CA GLN A 21 6.61 -14.29 -30.31
C GLN A 21 7.08 -12.89 -29.89
N MET A 22 6.16 -11.93 -29.81
CA MET A 22 6.47 -10.68 -29.12
C MET A 22 6.84 -11.02 -27.69
N VAL A 23 7.96 -10.45 -27.20
CA VAL A 23 8.36 -10.63 -25.80
C VAL A 23 7.33 -9.93 -24.92
N THR A 24 6.25 -10.61 -24.56
CA THR A 24 5.19 -10.12 -23.68
C THR A 24 5.53 -10.27 -22.20
N GLY A 25 6.75 -10.72 -21.90
CA GLY A 25 7.25 -10.90 -20.54
C GLY A 25 8.60 -10.22 -20.41
N LYS A 26 8.63 -8.89 -20.42
CA LYS A 26 9.70 -8.23 -19.68
C LYS A 26 9.40 -8.54 -18.22
N VAL A 27 10.28 -9.29 -17.56
CA VAL A 27 10.39 -9.22 -16.09
C VAL A 27 10.45 -7.73 -15.80
N GLU A 28 9.50 -7.21 -15.01
CA GLU A 28 9.48 -5.80 -14.63
C GLU A 28 10.90 -5.40 -14.25
N SER A 29 11.39 -4.32 -14.84
CA SER A 29 12.71 -3.81 -14.51
C SER A 29 12.73 -3.48 -13.01
N GLU A 30 13.90 -3.62 -12.36
CA GLU A 30 14.03 -3.26 -10.94
C GLU A 30 13.37 -1.92 -10.55
N PRO A 31 13.44 -0.83 -11.36
CA PRO A 31 12.71 0.39 -11.06
C PRO A 31 11.18 0.24 -11.11
N GLU A 32 10.62 -0.50 -12.07
CA GLU A 32 9.17 -0.75 -12.18
C GLU A 32 8.66 -1.55 -10.97
N ILE A 33 9.39 -2.59 -10.55
CA ILE A 33 9.04 -3.37 -9.34
C ILE A 33 9.04 -2.48 -8.10
N ARG A 34 10.04 -1.59 -7.97
CA ARG A 34 10.13 -0.64 -6.83
C ARG A 34 8.96 0.33 -6.82
N GLU A 35 8.58 0.87 -7.98
CA GLU A 35 7.44 1.78 -8.10
C GLU A 35 6.13 1.09 -7.72
N THR A 36 5.90 -0.12 -8.24
CA THR A 36 4.72 -0.93 -7.91
C THR A 36 4.63 -1.21 -6.41
N ARG A 37 5.76 -1.59 -5.78
CA ARG A 37 5.81 -1.80 -4.32
C ARG A 37 5.52 -0.53 -3.55
N GLN A 38 6.05 0.62 -3.98
CA GLN A 38 5.81 1.90 -3.32
C GLN A 38 4.32 2.26 -3.34
N LYS A 39 3.66 2.11 -4.50
CA LYS A 39 2.21 2.34 -4.62
C LYS A 39 1.40 1.46 -3.66
N VAL A 40 1.74 0.18 -3.57
CA VAL A 40 1.07 -0.76 -2.64
C VAL A 40 1.24 -0.32 -1.17
N GLU A 41 2.44 0.14 -0.80
CA GLU A 41 2.68 0.62 0.57
C GLU A 41 1.93 1.93 0.88
N ASP A 42 1.76 2.81 -0.10
CA ASP A 42 0.99 4.03 0.06
C ASP A 42 -0.52 3.73 0.18
N ASP A 43 -1.05 2.80 -0.61
CA ASP A 43 -2.44 2.33 -0.48
C ASP A 43 -2.69 1.70 0.90
N ARG A 44 -1.73 0.93 1.42
CA ARG A 44 -1.81 0.34 2.77
C ARG A 44 -1.90 1.41 3.86
N LYS A 45 -1.18 2.53 3.72
CA LYS A 45 -1.25 3.65 4.68
C LYS A 45 -2.65 4.27 4.69
N LEU A 46 -3.24 4.46 3.50
CA LEU A 46 -4.60 5.00 3.36
C LEU A 46 -5.65 4.06 3.96
N GLU A 47 -5.51 2.75 3.74
CA GLU A 47 -6.40 1.74 4.33
C GLU A 47 -6.31 1.71 5.87
N VAL A 48 -5.11 1.91 6.44
CA VAL A 48 -4.92 2.05 7.89
C VAL A 48 -5.60 3.31 8.42
N GLU A 49 -5.44 4.46 7.78
CA GLU A 49 -6.13 5.70 8.17
C GLU A 49 -7.65 5.53 8.14
N ALA A 50 -8.18 4.93 7.06
CA ALA A 50 -9.60 4.67 6.91
C ALA A 50 -10.15 3.69 7.98
N ALA A 51 -9.37 2.68 8.37
CA ALA A 51 -9.73 1.78 9.47
C ALA A 51 -9.79 2.54 10.82
N ILE A 52 -8.76 3.33 11.12
CA ILE A 52 -8.70 4.14 12.36
C ILE A 52 -9.91 5.08 12.45
N VAL A 53 -10.21 5.83 11.39
CA VAL A 53 -11.34 6.77 11.37
C VAL A 53 -12.67 6.04 11.54
N ARG A 54 -12.89 4.89 10.88
CA ARG A 54 -14.13 4.10 11.04
C ARG A 54 -14.32 3.63 12.48
N ILE A 55 -13.28 3.10 13.12
CA ILE A 55 -13.32 2.62 14.51
C ILE A 55 -13.58 3.79 15.47
N MET A 56 -12.79 4.86 15.35
CA MET A 56 -12.88 6.02 16.24
C MET A 56 -14.21 6.77 16.09
N LYS A 57 -14.75 6.88 14.87
CA LYS A 57 -16.07 7.49 14.64
C LYS A 57 -17.19 6.73 15.36
N ALA A 58 -17.09 5.40 15.46
CA ALA A 58 -18.06 4.54 16.14
C ALA A 58 -17.88 4.53 17.66
N ARG A 59 -16.63 4.47 18.15
CA ARG A 59 -16.32 4.36 19.59
C ARG A 59 -16.30 5.71 20.32
N LYS A 60 -16.07 6.82 19.60
CA LYS A 60 -15.88 8.19 20.09
C LYS A 60 -14.64 8.40 20.97
N LYS A 61 -14.34 7.48 21.88
CA LYS A 61 -13.13 7.47 22.70
C LYS A 61 -12.58 6.05 22.79
N LEU A 62 -11.26 5.87 22.62
CA LEU A 62 -10.63 4.55 22.71
C LEU A 62 -9.18 4.65 23.18
N ASN A 63 -8.74 3.70 24.01
CA ASN A 63 -7.35 3.58 24.43
C ASN A 63 -6.46 3.10 23.27
N HIS A 64 -5.21 3.56 23.23
CA HIS A 64 -4.22 3.22 22.22
C HIS A 64 -4.09 1.72 21.97
N ASN A 65 -3.94 0.91 23.02
CA ASN A 65 -3.76 -0.54 22.86
C ASN A 65 -5.00 -1.20 22.22
N ASN A 66 -6.19 -0.76 22.61
CA ASN A 66 -7.44 -1.26 22.05
C ASN A 66 -7.61 -0.80 20.59
N LEU A 67 -7.27 0.44 20.27
CA LEU A 67 -7.32 0.96 18.91
C LEU A 67 -6.37 0.17 17.99
N VAL A 68 -5.14 -0.08 18.42
CA VAL A 68 -4.16 -0.88 17.66
C VAL A 68 -4.69 -2.31 17.42
N ALA A 69 -5.29 -2.92 18.45
CA ALA A 69 -5.88 -4.24 18.34
C ALA A 69 -7.07 -4.28 17.36
N GLU A 70 -8.02 -3.34 17.47
CA GLU A 70 -9.19 -3.27 16.59
C GLU A 70 -8.78 -3.00 15.12
N VAL A 71 -7.82 -2.09 14.88
CA VAL A 71 -7.28 -1.81 13.53
C VAL A 71 -6.63 -3.05 12.93
N THR A 72 -5.79 -3.74 13.71
CA THR A 72 -5.12 -4.97 13.26
C THR A 72 -6.14 -6.06 12.94
N GLN A 73 -7.15 -6.22 13.78
CA GLN A 73 -8.22 -7.19 13.57
C GLN A 73 -9.05 -6.87 12.32
N GLN A 74 -9.37 -5.60 12.08
CA GLN A 74 -10.16 -5.18 10.92
C GLN A 74 -9.41 -5.39 9.60
N LEU A 75 -8.09 -5.17 9.59
CA LEU A 75 -7.28 -5.26 8.37
C LEU A 75 -6.70 -6.65 8.10
N ARG A 76 -6.74 -7.58 9.07
CA ARG A 76 -6.10 -8.91 9.00
C ARG A 76 -6.39 -9.72 7.73
N HIS A 77 -7.57 -9.54 7.14
CA HIS A 77 -7.99 -10.27 5.93
C HIS A 77 -7.31 -9.75 4.65
N ARG A 78 -6.77 -8.53 4.68
CA ARG A 78 -6.05 -7.90 3.56
C ARG A 78 -4.54 -7.91 3.80
N PHE A 79 -4.11 -7.49 4.99
CA PHE A 79 -2.71 -7.46 5.41
C PHE A 79 -2.60 -7.30 6.93
N MET A 80 -1.40 -7.52 7.48
CA MET A 80 -1.13 -7.31 8.90
C MET A 80 -0.32 -6.02 9.10
N PRO A 81 -0.97 -4.89 9.44
CA PRO A 81 -0.27 -3.63 9.67
C PRO A 81 0.66 -3.75 10.88
N SER A 82 1.86 -3.16 10.79
CA SER A 82 2.75 -3.08 11.96
C SER A 82 2.21 -2.05 12.96
N PRO A 83 2.38 -2.25 14.28
CA PRO A 83 1.98 -1.27 15.28
C PRO A 83 2.62 0.11 15.08
N ILE A 84 3.83 0.15 14.50
CA ILE A 84 4.57 1.38 14.19
C ILE A 84 3.82 2.21 13.14
N ILE A 85 3.33 1.57 12.07
CA ILE A 85 2.57 2.25 11.01
C ILE A 85 1.25 2.79 11.59
N ILE A 86 0.54 1.98 12.38
CA ILE A 86 -0.72 2.42 13.02
C ILE A 86 -0.47 3.65 13.89
N LYS A 87 0.57 3.62 14.73
CA LYS A 87 0.95 4.76 15.57
C LYS A 87 1.23 6.01 14.74
N GLN A 88 2.05 5.90 13.69
CA GLN A 88 2.37 7.02 12.81
C GLN A 88 1.11 7.61 12.16
N ARG A 89 0.17 6.76 11.72
CA ARG A 89 -1.11 7.20 11.14
C ARG A 89 -2.02 7.88 12.16
N ILE A 90 -2.02 7.43 13.41
CA ILE A 90 -2.76 8.11 14.49
C ILE A 90 -2.22 9.54 14.68
N GLU A 91 -0.89 9.73 14.74
CA GLU A 91 -0.32 11.09 14.88
C GLU A 91 -0.70 11.98 13.69
N THR A 92 -0.62 11.47 12.45
CA THR A 92 -1.06 12.22 11.26
C THR A 92 -2.56 12.59 11.31
N LEU A 93 -3.41 11.73 11.88
CA LEU A 93 -4.84 12.02 12.05
C LEU A 93 -5.09 13.04 13.18
N ILE A 94 -4.19 13.13 14.17
CA ILE A 94 -4.23 14.19 15.19
C ILE A 94 -3.82 15.54 14.56
N GLU A 95 -2.73 15.56 13.80
CA GLU A 95 -2.27 16.75 13.07
C GLU A 95 -3.33 17.31 12.11
N ARG A 96 -4.16 16.43 11.53
CA ARG A 96 -5.27 16.77 10.64
C ARG A 96 -6.60 17.04 11.37
N GLU A 97 -6.59 17.10 12.69
CA GLU A 97 -7.76 17.39 13.52
C GLU A 97 -8.92 16.40 13.35
N TYR A 98 -8.63 15.14 12.99
CA TYR A 98 -9.63 14.06 13.02
C TYR A 98 -9.73 13.42 14.41
N LEU A 99 -8.61 13.40 15.13
CA LEU A 99 -8.47 12.84 16.46
C LEU A 99 -7.83 13.85 17.41
N ALA A 100 -8.13 13.73 18.70
CA ALA A 100 -7.41 14.42 19.76
C ALA A 100 -6.94 13.41 20.81
N ARG A 101 -5.87 13.73 21.54
CA ARG A 101 -5.56 13.02 22.79
C ARG A 101 -6.53 13.47 23.85
N ASP A 102 -6.96 12.55 24.69
CA ASP A 102 -7.80 12.90 25.84
C ASP A 102 -7.01 13.79 26.83
N GLU A 103 -7.69 14.77 27.42
CA GLU A 103 -7.10 15.74 28.34
C GLU A 103 -6.66 15.10 29.67
N HIS A 104 -7.33 14.03 30.09
CA HIS A 104 -7.10 13.37 31.38
C HIS A 104 -6.27 12.09 31.24
N ASP A 105 -6.37 11.41 30.09
CA ASP A 105 -5.60 10.19 29.78
C ASP A 105 -4.93 10.28 28.41
N HIS A 106 -3.64 10.63 28.37
CA HIS A 106 -2.86 10.68 27.12
C HIS A 106 -2.73 9.34 26.39
N ARG A 107 -3.14 8.22 26.98
CA ARG A 107 -3.23 6.90 26.33
C ARG A 107 -4.57 6.68 25.62
N ALA A 108 -5.52 7.59 25.76
CA ALA A 108 -6.79 7.57 25.05
C ALA A 108 -6.84 8.63 23.96
N TYR A 109 -7.54 8.28 22.88
CA TYR A 109 -7.84 9.17 21.78
C TYR A 109 -9.34 9.45 21.74
N GLN A 110 -9.72 10.63 21.26
CA GLN A 110 -11.09 11.04 21.01
C GLN A 110 -11.27 11.37 19.53
N TYR A 111 -12.43 11.05 18.98
CA TYR A 111 -12.81 11.46 17.62
C TYR A 111 -13.47 12.84 17.67
N ILE A 112 -12.97 13.79 16.88
CA ILE A 112 -13.36 15.21 16.98
C ILE A 112 -13.93 15.81 15.68
N ALA A 113 -13.98 15.02 14.59
CA ALA A 113 -14.55 15.42 13.29
C ALA A 113 -16.03 15.04 13.12
#